data_AF-A0A958Y7W9-F1
#
_entry.id   AF-A0A958Y7W9-F1
#
_cell.length_a   1.000
_cell.length_b   1.000
_cell.length_c   1.000
_cell.angle_alpha   90.00
_cell.angle_beta   90.00
_cell.angle_gamma   90.00
#
_symmetry.space_group_name_H-M   'P 1'
#
loop_
_entity.id
_entity.type
_entity.pdbx_description
1 polymer ?
#
loop_
_entity_poly.entity_id
_entity_poly.type
_entity_poly.pdbx_seq_one_letter_code
_entity_poly.pdbx_strand_id
1 'polypeptide(L)' 'ITKTITKTNKGFLLKLQSNTLQKSVFLTTETKGFFSDNYFDIVPNKMYEVEFITEQTELNSVHIKTLNNFIRF' A
#
# COMPACT_ATOMS: atom_id res chain seq x y z
N ILE A 1 8.76 1.87 4.92
CA ILE A 1 7.29 2.00 5.00
C ILE A 1 6.80 0.97 6.00
N THR A 2 6.07 1.40 7.03
CA THR A 2 5.29 0.51 7.89
C THR A 2 3.91 0.32 7.27
N LYS A 3 3.37 -0.90 7.40
CA LYS A 3 2.07 -1.27 6.84
C LYS A 3 1.28 -2.10 7.84
N THR A 4 0.02 -1.73 8.03
CA THR A 4 -0.98 -2.54 8.73
C THR A 4 -2.11 -2.86 7.77
N ILE A 5 -2.61 -4.09 7.83
CA ILE A 5 -3.71 -4.55 6.99
C ILE A 5 -4.84 -5.04 7.90
N THR A 6 -6.06 -4.60 7.65
CA THR A 6 -7.24 -5.02 8.41
C THR A 6 -8.33 -5.46 7.45
N LYS A 7 -9.01 -6.58 7.75
CA LYS A 7 -10.13 -7.06 6.94
C LYS A 7 -11.31 -6.08 7.02
N THR A 8 -12.00 -5.85 5.92
CA THR A 8 -13.25 -5.09 5.84
C THR A 8 -14.34 -5.91 5.16
N ASN A 9 -15.56 -5.40 5.13
CA ASN A 9 -16.69 -6.02 4.41
C ASN A 9 -16.51 -6.07 2.88
N LYS A 10 -15.65 -5.21 2.31
CA LYS A 10 -15.40 -5.11 0.86
C LYS A 10 -14.03 -5.67 0.44
N GLY A 11 -13.24 -6.17 1.39
CA GLY A 11 -11.87 -6.61 1.14
C GLY A 11 -10.96 -6.29 2.33
N PHE A 12 -9.99 -5.40 2.14
CA PHE A 12 -8.97 -5.06 3.14
C PHE A 12 -8.65 -3.56 3.14
N LEU A 13 -8.37 -3.00 4.31
CA LEU A 13 -7.85 -1.65 4.48
C LEU A 13 -6.35 -1.71 4.76
N LEU A 14 -5.55 -1.03 3.94
CA LEU A 14 -4.12 -0.88 4.14
C LEU A 14 -3.86 0.50 4.74
N LYS A 15 -3.22 0.54 5.90
CA LYS A 15 -2.69 1.76 6.50
C LYS A 15 -1.19 1.80 6.31
N LEU A 16 -0.69 2.82 5.62
CA LEU A 16 0.70 2.98 5.23
C LEU A 16 1.28 4.25 5.86
N GLN A 17 2.49 4.15 6.39
CA GLN A 17 3.22 5.29 6.94
C GLN A 17 4.72 5.16 6.69
N SER A 18 5.42 6.29 6.67
CA SER A 18 6.88 6.35 6.55
C SER A 18 7.44 7.54 7.31
N ASN A 19 8.66 7.41 7.83
CA ASN A 19 9.38 8.51 8.49
C ASN A 19 10.07 9.43 7.48
N THR A 20 10.15 9.01 6.21
CA THR A 20 10.73 9.76 5.10
C THR A 20 9.76 9.81 3.92
N LEU A 21 9.94 10.79 3.02
CA LEU A 21 9.13 10.90 1.80
C LEU A 21 9.34 9.66 0.93
N GLN A 22 8.25 9.03 0.51
CA GLN A 22 8.27 7.92 -0.42
C GLN A 22 7.51 8.33 -1.68
N LYS A 23 8.25 8.49 -2.79
CA LYS A 23 7.68 8.95 -4.06
C LYS A 23 7.13 7.81 -4.89
N SER A 24 5.98 8.03 -5.50
CA SER A 24 5.31 7.13 -6.44
C SER A 24 5.21 5.70 -5.91
N VAL A 25 4.62 5.57 -4.72
CA VAL A 25 4.36 4.30 -4.05
C VAL A 25 3.45 3.44 -4.93
N PHE A 26 3.99 2.31 -5.37
CA PHE A 26 3.31 1.34 -6.19
C PHE A 26 3.01 0.08 -5.37
N LEU A 27 1.72 -0.23 -5.23
CA LEU A 27 1.20 -1.39 -4.50
C LEU A 27 0.84 -2.52 -5.48
N THR A 28 1.29 -3.74 -5.18
CA THR A 28 0.92 -4.94 -5.94
C THR A 28 0.67 -6.14 -5.03
N THR A 29 -0.14 -7.08 -5.50
CA THR A 29 -0.35 -8.38 -4.86
C THR A 29 -0.74 -9.41 -5.93
N GLU A 30 -0.60 -10.69 -5.63
CA GLU A 30 -1.07 -11.78 -6.49
C GLU A 30 -2.57 -12.03 -6.33
N THR A 31 -3.16 -11.58 -5.22
CA THR A 31 -4.60 -11.69 -4.99
C THR A 31 -5.37 -10.84 -6.00
N LYS A 32 -6.37 -11.44 -6.66
CA LYS A 32 -7.22 -10.71 -7.61
C LYS A 32 -8.02 -9.62 -6.89
N GLY A 33 -7.97 -8.40 -7.38
CA GLY A 33 -8.69 -7.25 -6.81
C GLY A 33 -8.19 -5.91 -7.35
N PHE A 34 -8.60 -4.82 -6.72
CA PHE A 34 -8.22 -3.46 -7.10
C PHE A 34 -7.85 -2.63 -5.87
N PHE A 35 -6.75 -1.87 -5.95
CA PHE A 35 -6.40 -0.86 -4.95
C PHE A 35 -7.10 0.45 -5.29
N SER A 36 -7.78 1.06 -4.33
CA SER A 36 -8.50 2.32 -4.49
C SER A 36 -7.62 3.49 -4.91
N ASP A 37 -6.33 3.40 -4.58
CA ASP A 37 -5.31 4.36 -4.96
C ASP A 37 -3.97 3.66 -5.20
N ASN A 38 -3.18 4.18 -6.13
CA ASN A 38 -1.86 3.66 -6.48
C ASN A 38 -1.02 4.79 -7.11
N TYR A 39 0.31 4.67 -7.06
CA TYR A 39 1.26 5.68 -7.54
C TYR A 39 1.25 7.02 -6.79
N PHE A 40 0.80 7.03 -5.53
CA PHE A 40 0.78 8.22 -4.66
C PHE A 40 2.10 8.43 -3.91
N ASP A 41 2.28 9.62 -3.35
CA ASP A 41 3.40 9.91 -2.45
C ASP A 41 2.99 9.74 -0.99
N ILE A 42 3.83 9.07 -0.18
CA ILE A 42 3.69 9.09 1.28
C ILE A 42 4.59 10.19 1.84
N VAL A 43 3.98 11.26 2.32
CA VAL A 43 4.65 12.34 3.06
C VAL A 43 5.05 11.83 4.47
N PRO A 44 6.23 12.24 5.00
CA PRO A 44 6.68 11.82 6.32
C PRO A 44 5.63 11.97 7.43
N ASN A 45 5.53 10.96 8.28
CA ASN A 45 4.73 10.93 9.50
C ASN A 45 3.22 11.13 9.29
N LYS A 46 2.74 11.02 8.06
CA LYS A 46 1.31 11.00 7.74
C LYS A 46 0.86 9.57 7.45
N MET A 47 -0.34 9.24 7.93
CA MET A 47 -1.00 7.97 7.62
C MET A 47 -1.74 8.10 6.28
N TYR A 48 -1.55 7.12 5.42
CA TYR A 48 -2.25 6.98 4.15
C TYR A 48 -3.07 5.70 4.19
N GLU A 49 -4.33 5.80 3.77
CA GLU A 49 -5.26 4.68 3.77
C GLU A 49 -5.62 4.32 2.34
N VAL A 50 -5.50 3.03 2.01
CA VAL A 50 -5.85 2.48 0.68
C VAL A 50 -6.74 1.27 0.89
N GLU A 51 -7.91 1.26 0.26
CA GLU A 51 -8.76 0.08 0.23
C GLU A 51 -8.28 -0.88 -0.87
N PHE A 52 -8.14 -2.15 -0.54
CA PHE A 52 -8.01 -3.23 -1.52
C PHE A 52 -9.34 -3.97 -1.61
N ILE A 53 -10.07 -3.73 -2.70
CA ILE A 53 -11.38 -4.29 -2.96
C ILE A 53 -11.22 -5.65 -3.62
N THR A 54 -11.76 -6.68 -2.98
CA THR A 54 -11.69 -8.06 -3.46
C THR A 54 -12.78 -8.92 -2.83
N GLU A 55 -13.23 -9.93 -3.55
CA GLU A 55 -14.12 -10.98 -3.05
C GLU A 55 -13.34 -12.09 -2.31
N GLN A 56 -12.00 -12.07 -2.37
CA GLN A 56 -11.17 -13.07 -1.72
C GLN A 56 -11.22 -12.91 -0.19
N THR A 57 -11.30 -14.02 0.52
CA THR A 57 -11.33 -14.05 1.99
C THR A 57 -9.96 -13.77 2.60
N GLU A 58 -8.89 -14.18 1.92
CA GLU A 58 -7.51 -14.00 2.32
C GLU A 58 -6.76 -13.04 1.37
N LEU A 59 -5.73 -12.37 1.90
CA LEU A 59 -4.86 -11.48 1.13
C LEU A 59 -3.44 -12.01 1.23
N ASN A 60 -2.88 -12.38 0.07
CA ASN A 60 -1.47 -12.72 -0.05
C ASN A 60 -0.59 -11.49 0.23
N SER A 61 0.72 -11.69 0.24
CA SER A 61 1.69 -10.62 0.43
C SER A 61 1.39 -9.41 -0.48
N VAL A 62 1.26 -8.24 0.14
CA VAL A 62 1.24 -6.95 -0.57
C VAL A 62 2.67 -6.45 -0.69
N HIS A 63 3.14 -6.28 -1.92
CA HIS A 63 4.45 -5.73 -2.22
C HIS A 63 4.34 -4.21 -2.43
N ILE A 64 5.38 -3.50 -2.03
CA ILE A 64 5.46 -2.04 -2.15
C ILE A 64 6.76 -1.68 -2.86
N LYS A 65 6.67 -0.90 -3.94
CA LYS A 65 7.82 -0.31 -4.64
C LYS A 65 7.70 1.21 -4.60
N THR A 66 8.82 1.91 -4.54
CA THR A 66 8.87 3.38 -4.53
C THR A 66 10.10 3.84 -5.29
N LEU A 67 10.11 5.09 -5.78
CA LEU A 67 11.27 5.63 -6.49
C LEU A 67 12.52 5.76 -5.61
N ASN A 68 12.32 5.95 -4.30
CA ASN A 68 13.41 6.00 -3.32
C ASN A 68 14.26 4.72 -3.29
N ASN A 69 13.72 3.58 -3.74
CA ASN A 69 14.47 2.32 -3.79
C ASN A 69 15.44 2.26 -4.97
N PHE A 70 15.29 3.13 -5.97
CA PHE A 70 16.11 3.14 -7.20
C PHE A 70 17.25 4.16 -7.15
N ILE A 71 17.14 5.20 -6.33
CA ILE A 71 18.18 6.22 -6.15
C ILE A 71 18.93 5.92 -4.85
N ARG A 72 20.09 5.28 -4.97
CA ARG A 72 21.04 5.08 -3.85
C ARG A 72 22.17 6.08 -4.04
N PHE A 73 22.33 7.01 -3.10
CA PHE A 73 23.52 7.84 -2.98
C PHE A 73 24.53 7.15 -2.06
#